data_AF-A0AAD2G2V5-F1
#
_entry.id   AF-A0AAD2G2V5-F1
#
_cell.length_a   1.000
_cell.length_b   1.000
_cell.length_c   1.000
_cell.angle_alpha   90.00
_cell.angle_beta   90.00
_cell.angle_gamma   90.00
#
_symmetry.space_group_name_H-M   'P 1'
#
loop_
_entity.id
_entity.type
_entity.pdbx_description
1 polymer ?
#
loop_
_entity_poly.entity_id
_entity_poly.type
_entity_poly.pdbx_seq_one_letter_code
_entity_poly.pdbx_strand_id
1 'polypeptide(L)'
;MKQTLFVLLCVFLPSALSWLFPSLPLKASPDNGRISRRNLLTDVTVASATLALVTSQSASAASARLDVNNALAREFTAFPGLYPTIATKLVNAAKEEPFTSKKQMYAVLNEVEQERLKQYDKDILIAPVNKSLQQFKTSQICKYECGNRASSAYRDEQIKGIQSERR
;
A
#
# COMPACT_ATOMS: atom_id res chain seq x y z
N MET A 1 -2.73 -40.61 -24.43
CA MET A 1 -2.14 -41.89 -23.97
C MET A 1 -0.77 -41.60 -23.39
N LYS A 2 -0.43 -42.23 -22.23
CA LYS A 2 0.66 -41.93 -21.25
C LYS A 2 0.23 -40.85 -20.23
N GLN A 3 -0.26 -41.11 -19.01
CA GLN A 3 0.15 -42.07 -17.94
C GLN A 3 1.66 -41.92 -17.67
N THR A 4 2.22 -41.68 -16.48
CA THR A 4 1.82 -41.96 -15.08
C THR A 4 2.91 -41.32 -14.18
N LEU A 5 2.57 -40.79 -12.99
CA LEU A 5 3.03 -41.29 -11.66
C LEU A 5 4.45 -40.91 -11.16
N PHE A 6 4.49 -40.06 -10.12
CA PHE A 6 5.54 -39.94 -9.08
C PHE A 6 4.87 -39.25 -7.87
N VAL A 7 4.20 -39.95 -6.95
CA VAL A 7 4.73 -40.63 -5.73
C VAL A 7 5.70 -39.68 -4.98
N LEU A 8 5.25 -38.93 -3.96
CA LEU A 8 5.01 -39.33 -2.56
C LEU A 8 6.31 -39.44 -1.72
N LEU A 9 6.57 -38.40 -0.90
CA LEU A 9 7.40 -38.27 0.34
C LEU A 9 7.79 -36.78 0.45
N CYS A 10 7.67 -36.00 1.53
CA CYS A 10 7.66 -36.17 2.99
C CYS A 10 6.63 -35.15 3.56
N VAL A 11 5.66 -35.42 4.44
CA VAL A 11 5.70 -36.00 5.79
C VAL A 11 6.76 -35.35 6.69
N PHE A 12 6.30 -34.46 7.58
CA PHE A 12 6.91 -34.05 8.84
C PHE A 12 8.18 -33.18 8.80
N LEU A 13 8.00 -31.88 9.03
CA LEU A 13 8.86 -31.17 9.99
C LEU A 13 8.02 -30.37 11.00
N PRO A 14 8.43 -30.35 12.29
CA PRO A 14 7.56 -30.11 13.41
C PRO A 14 7.55 -28.64 13.87
N SER A 15 6.44 -28.28 14.51
CA SER A 15 6.31 -27.18 15.45
C SER A 15 7.46 -27.16 16.47
N ALA A 16 8.36 -26.19 16.36
CA ALA A 16 9.10 -25.62 17.49
C ALA A 16 10.07 -24.53 16.98
N LEU A 17 9.64 -23.27 16.98
CA LEU A 17 10.54 -22.15 17.23
C LEU A 17 9.71 -20.92 17.67
N SER A 18 9.01 -21.12 18.79
CA SER A 18 8.23 -20.12 19.52
C SER A 18 9.06 -19.43 20.60
N TRP A 19 10.32 -19.08 20.31
CA TRP A 19 11.22 -18.46 21.28
C TRP A 19 12.09 -17.42 20.57
N LEU A 20 12.19 -16.23 21.16
CA LEU A 20 12.89 -15.00 20.71
C LEU A 20 12.02 -13.94 19.99
N PHE A 21 10.91 -13.55 20.61
CA PHE A 21 10.53 -12.14 20.60
C PHE A 21 11.02 -11.48 21.89
N PRO A 22 12.10 -10.69 21.87
CA PRO A 22 12.45 -9.83 22.99
C PRO A 22 11.39 -8.72 23.12
N SER A 23 10.75 -8.67 24.29
CA SER A 23 9.85 -7.59 24.70
C SER A 23 10.59 -6.25 24.67
N LEU A 24 10.28 -5.42 23.68
CA LEU A 24 10.82 -4.06 23.60
C LEU A 24 10.24 -3.19 24.72
N PRO A 25 11.08 -2.44 25.47
CA PRO A 25 10.62 -1.53 26.51
C PRO A 25 9.88 -0.35 25.89
N LEU A 26 8.60 -0.20 26.27
CA LEU A 26 7.76 0.94 25.94
C LEU A 26 8.33 2.19 26.64
N LYS A 27 9.12 2.99 25.92
CA LYS A 27 9.61 4.27 26.41
C LYS A 27 8.49 5.31 26.25
N ALA A 28 7.81 5.61 27.35
CA ALA A 28 6.86 6.70 27.44
C ALA A 28 7.52 8.02 26.99
N SER A 29 6.98 8.61 25.93
CA SER A 29 7.40 9.92 25.43
C SER A 29 6.76 11.01 26.28
N PRO A 30 7.52 12.04 26.71
CA PRO A 30 6.97 13.19 27.42
C PRO A 30 6.04 13.99 26.52
N ASP A 31 4.84 14.22 27.06
CA ASP A 31 3.73 15.00 26.53
C ASP A 31 4.11 16.50 26.55
N ASN A 32 4.68 16.98 25.44
CA ASN A 32 4.98 18.39 25.23
C ASN A 32 4.10 18.93 24.10
N GLY A 33 2.92 19.43 24.46
CA GLY A 33 2.08 20.14 23.53
C GLY A 33 0.64 20.34 23.97
N ARG A 34 0.45 20.98 25.14
CA ARG A 34 -0.82 21.62 25.52
C ARG A 34 -1.21 22.67 24.47
N ILE A 35 -1.79 22.22 23.36
CA ILE A 35 -2.58 23.08 22.48
C ILE A 35 -3.93 23.21 23.16
N SER A 36 -4.14 24.41 23.68
CA SER A 36 -5.28 24.85 24.47
C SER A 36 -6.61 24.59 23.74
N ARG A 37 -7.27 23.47 24.05
CA ARG A 37 -8.64 23.15 23.62
C ARG A 37 -9.70 23.86 24.48
N ARG A 38 -9.47 25.11 24.88
CA ARG A 38 -10.33 25.82 25.84
C ARG A 38 -10.96 27.13 25.37
N ASN A 39 -10.86 27.49 24.08
CA ASN A 39 -11.44 28.74 23.60
C ASN A 39 -12.36 28.58 22.37
N LEU A 40 -13.20 27.53 22.31
CA LEU A 40 -14.27 27.42 21.30
C LEU A 40 -15.54 26.79 21.86
N LEU A 41 -15.91 27.14 23.10
CA LEU A 41 -17.19 26.75 23.72
C LEU A 41 -17.82 27.97 24.39
N THR A 42 -18.05 29.01 23.61
CA THR A 42 -18.97 30.10 23.95
C THR A 42 -19.46 30.69 22.65
N ASP A 43 -20.48 30.08 22.04
CA ASP A 43 -21.72 30.82 21.77
C ASP A 43 -22.83 29.98 21.12
N VAL A 44 -24.03 30.20 21.64
CA VAL A 44 -25.36 30.04 20.99
C VAL A 44 -25.98 28.63 20.90
N THR A 45 -26.65 28.29 22.00
CA THR A 45 -28.08 27.93 22.14
C THR A 45 -28.97 27.66 20.91
N VAL A 46 -29.72 26.54 21.02
CA VAL A 46 -31.12 26.29 20.60
C VAL A 46 -31.38 26.06 19.10
N ALA A 47 -31.58 24.79 18.72
CA ALA A 47 -32.84 24.26 18.18
C ALA A 47 -32.62 23.02 17.29
N SER A 48 -33.52 22.05 17.48
CA SER A 48 -33.90 21.00 16.54
C SER A 48 -32.90 19.87 16.30
N ALA A 49 -33.18 18.77 17.00
CA ALA A 49 -32.82 17.42 16.61
C ALA A 49 -33.39 17.11 15.21
N THR A 50 -32.63 17.42 14.16
CA THR A 50 -32.78 16.74 12.88
C THR A 50 -31.89 15.52 12.92
N LEU A 51 -32.55 14.37 13.01
CA LEU A 51 -31.98 13.05 12.81
C LEU A 51 -31.37 13.04 11.39
N ALA A 52 -30.12 13.45 11.27
CA ALA A 52 -29.38 13.36 10.02
C ALA A 52 -29.21 11.86 9.75
N LEU A 53 -30.07 11.36 8.86
CA LEU A 53 -29.90 10.10 8.17
C LEU A 53 -28.48 10.13 7.61
N VAL A 54 -27.53 9.50 8.32
CA VAL A 54 -26.25 9.13 7.74
C VAL A 54 -26.65 8.07 6.73
N THR A 55 -27.00 8.54 5.53
CA THR A 55 -26.96 7.72 4.35
C THR A 55 -25.53 7.21 4.35
N SER A 56 -25.39 5.92 4.66
CA SER A 56 -24.24 5.15 4.25
C SER A 56 -24.12 5.43 2.77
N GLN A 57 -23.34 6.45 2.44
CA GLN A 57 -22.92 6.75 1.10
C GLN A 57 -22.02 5.57 0.81
N SER A 58 -22.65 4.49 0.34
CA SER A 58 -22.01 3.41 -0.38
C SER A 58 -21.12 4.18 -1.32
N ALA A 59 -19.82 4.19 -1.02
CA ALA A 59 -18.83 4.86 -1.82
C ALA A 59 -19.11 4.32 -3.21
N SER A 60 -19.76 5.14 -4.04
CA SER A 60 -20.12 4.77 -5.38
C SER A 60 -18.80 4.33 -5.93
N ALA A 61 -18.67 3.04 -6.25
CA ALA A 61 -17.50 2.49 -6.87
C ALA A 61 -17.43 3.19 -8.23
N ALA A 62 -16.94 4.43 -8.24
CA ALA A 62 -16.30 5.02 -9.39
C ALA A 62 -15.41 3.90 -9.85
N SER A 63 -15.70 3.36 -11.02
CA SER A 63 -15.06 2.18 -11.60
C SER A 63 -13.55 2.45 -11.61
N ALA A 64 -12.92 2.14 -10.48
CA ALA A 64 -11.62 2.67 -10.13
C ALA A 64 -10.68 1.72 -10.82
N ARG A 65 -10.40 2.02 -12.08
CA ARG A 65 -9.49 1.21 -12.86
C ARG A 65 -8.15 1.19 -12.13
N LEU A 66 -7.68 -0.01 -11.84
CA LEU A 66 -6.49 -0.25 -11.07
C LEU A 66 -5.29 -0.28 -12.01
N ASP A 67 -4.47 0.76 -11.98
CA ASP A 67 -3.24 0.81 -12.75
C ASP A 67 -2.10 0.15 -11.97
N VAL A 68 -1.71 -1.06 -12.32
CA VAL A 68 -0.78 -1.88 -11.51
C VAL A 68 0.58 -1.19 -11.33
N ASN A 69 1.06 -0.46 -12.34
CA ASN A 69 2.36 0.21 -12.29
C ASN A 69 2.34 1.45 -11.37
N ASN A 70 1.19 2.13 -11.26
CA ASN A 70 1.07 3.40 -10.56
C ASN A 70 0.28 3.32 -9.25
N ALA A 71 -0.49 2.27 -9.01
CA ALA A 71 -1.33 2.09 -7.83
C ALA A 71 -0.55 1.86 -6.54
N LEU A 72 -1.06 2.37 -5.41
CA LEU A 72 -0.59 2.05 -4.06
C LEU A 72 -1.16 0.73 -3.57
N ALA A 73 -0.47 0.05 -2.64
CA ALA A 73 -0.96 -1.20 -2.04
C ALA A 73 -2.36 -1.06 -1.41
N ARG A 74 -2.71 0.13 -0.92
CA ARG A 74 -4.04 0.43 -0.37
C ARG A 74 -5.14 0.49 -1.42
N GLU A 75 -4.83 0.80 -2.68
CA GLU A 75 -5.85 0.83 -3.74
C GLU A 75 -6.35 -0.59 -4.07
N PHE A 76 -5.52 -1.61 -3.84
CA PHE A 76 -5.92 -3.01 -3.98
C PHE A 76 -6.96 -3.44 -2.94
N THR A 77 -7.21 -2.68 -1.86
CA THR A 77 -8.28 -3.02 -0.91
C THR A 77 -9.68 -2.80 -1.50
N ALA A 78 -9.80 -2.05 -2.60
CA ALA A 78 -11.04 -1.93 -3.34
C ALA A 78 -11.44 -3.23 -4.05
N PHE A 79 -10.50 -4.17 -4.20
CA PHE A 79 -10.68 -5.44 -4.91
C PHE A 79 -10.59 -6.61 -3.91
N PRO A 80 -11.73 -7.22 -3.53
CA PRO A 80 -11.73 -8.23 -2.49
C PRO A 80 -10.89 -9.45 -2.87
N GLY A 81 -10.01 -9.86 -1.96
CA GLY A 81 -9.11 -11.01 -2.13
C GLY A 81 -7.75 -10.70 -2.76
N LEU A 82 -7.47 -9.46 -3.19
CA LEU A 82 -6.15 -9.06 -3.71
C LEU A 82 -5.20 -8.56 -2.60
N TYR A 83 -5.73 -7.89 -1.57
CA TYR A 83 -4.93 -7.43 -0.43
C TYR A 83 -4.90 -8.49 0.69
N PRO A 84 -3.77 -8.70 1.40
CA PRO A 84 -2.48 -8.02 1.27
C PRO A 84 -1.46 -8.71 0.36
N THR A 85 -1.59 -10.02 0.13
CA THR A 85 -0.51 -10.84 -0.46
C THR A 85 -0.25 -10.54 -1.94
N ILE A 86 -1.30 -10.54 -2.78
CA ILE A 86 -1.17 -10.30 -4.23
C ILE A 86 -0.75 -8.85 -4.47
N ALA A 87 -1.38 -7.91 -3.77
CA ALA A 87 -1.05 -6.49 -3.83
C ALA A 87 0.44 -6.21 -3.55
N THR A 88 1.00 -6.81 -2.49
CA THR A 88 2.40 -6.60 -2.11
C THR A 88 3.36 -7.14 -3.17
N LYS A 89 3.09 -8.34 -3.72
CA LYS A 89 3.91 -8.93 -4.79
C LYS A 89 3.91 -8.05 -6.04
N LEU A 90 2.73 -7.59 -6.47
CA LEU A 90 2.59 -6.76 -7.67
C LEU A 90 3.25 -5.39 -7.51
N VAL A 91 3.06 -4.73 -6.37
CA VAL A 91 3.67 -3.41 -6.09
C VAL A 91 5.19 -3.52 -6.01
N ASN A 92 5.73 -4.57 -5.39
CA ASN A 92 7.18 -4.77 -5.29
C ASN A 92 7.78 -5.09 -6.67
N ALA A 93 7.18 -6.01 -7.41
CA ALA A 93 7.64 -6.35 -8.76
C ALA A 93 7.59 -5.13 -9.71
N ALA A 94 6.51 -4.34 -9.68
CA ALA A 94 6.39 -3.12 -10.49
C ALA A 94 7.42 -2.03 -10.13
N LYS A 95 7.96 -2.05 -8.91
CA LYS A 95 9.03 -1.14 -8.47
C LYS A 95 10.38 -1.54 -9.07
N GLU A 96 10.62 -2.84 -9.22
CA GLU A 96 11.84 -3.37 -9.82
C GLU A 96 11.79 -3.27 -11.35
N GLU A 97 10.75 -3.82 -11.95
CA GLU A 97 10.53 -3.82 -13.39
C GLU A 97 9.06 -3.50 -13.70
N PRO A 98 8.76 -2.31 -14.23
CA PRO A 98 7.40 -1.93 -14.61
C PRO A 98 6.83 -2.89 -15.64
N PHE A 99 5.59 -3.32 -15.44
CA PHE A 99 4.95 -4.27 -16.35
C PHE A 99 4.65 -3.63 -17.69
N THR A 100 5.01 -4.31 -18.78
CA THR A 100 4.64 -3.90 -20.15
C THR A 100 3.37 -4.60 -20.64
N SER A 101 3.08 -5.78 -20.10
CA SER A 101 1.96 -6.62 -20.52
C SER A 101 1.37 -7.40 -19.35
N LYS A 102 0.08 -7.77 -19.48
CA LYS A 102 -0.61 -8.58 -18.46
C LYS A 102 0.03 -9.95 -18.25
N LYS A 103 0.69 -10.51 -19.28
CA LYS A 103 1.40 -11.79 -19.17
C LYS A 103 2.56 -11.71 -18.17
N GLN A 104 3.34 -10.62 -18.20
CA GLN A 104 4.41 -10.38 -17.23
C GLN A 104 3.86 -10.25 -15.81
N MET A 105 2.75 -9.53 -15.65
CA MET A 105 2.05 -9.41 -14.37
C MET A 105 1.63 -10.78 -13.79
N TYR A 106 1.07 -11.66 -14.63
CA TYR A 106 0.67 -13.00 -14.20
C TYR A 106 1.85 -13.91 -13.84
N ALA A 107 3.02 -13.73 -14.48
CA ALA A 107 4.20 -14.55 -14.22
C ALA A 107 4.77 -14.38 -12.80
N VAL A 108 4.45 -13.27 -12.12
CA VAL A 108 4.87 -12.99 -10.74
C VAL A 108 4.04 -13.77 -9.71
N LEU A 109 2.87 -14.28 -10.11
CA LEU A 109 1.86 -14.83 -9.20
C LEU A 109 1.71 -16.34 -9.35
N ASN A 110 1.32 -17.00 -8.27
CA ASN A 110 0.98 -18.42 -8.28
C ASN A 110 -0.36 -18.67 -8.98
N GLU A 111 -0.63 -19.89 -9.46
CA GLU A 111 -1.86 -20.24 -10.22
C GLU A 111 -3.16 -19.81 -9.51
N VAL A 112 -3.26 -20.09 -8.20
CA VAL A 112 -4.41 -19.70 -7.36
C VAL A 112 -4.58 -18.17 -7.26
N GLU A 113 -3.47 -17.44 -7.21
CA GLU A 113 -3.48 -15.97 -7.14
C GLU A 113 -3.86 -15.36 -8.50
N GLN A 114 -3.41 -15.98 -9.60
CA GLN A 114 -3.79 -15.59 -10.95
C GLN A 114 -5.29 -15.73 -11.18
N GLU A 115 -5.92 -16.82 -10.72
CA GLU A 115 -7.37 -17.00 -10.82
C GLU A 115 -8.16 -15.91 -10.11
N ARG A 116 -7.70 -15.47 -8.94
CA ARG A 116 -8.32 -14.35 -8.22
C ARG A 116 -8.15 -13.04 -8.97
N LEU A 117 -6.97 -12.79 -9.53
CA LEU A 117 -6.68 -11.57 -10.28
C LEU A 117 -7.49 -11.50 -11.59
N LYS A 118 -7.71 -12.63 -12.27
CA LYS A 118 -8.52 -12.75 -13.50
C LYS A 118 -9.98 -12.31 -13.31
N GLN A 119 -10.50 -12.32 -12.08
CA GLN A 119 -11.87 -11.83 -11.82
C GLN A 119 -12.02 -10.33 -12.08
N TYR A 120 -10.92 -9.57 -11.91
CA TYR A 120 -10.88 -8.11 -12.04
C TYR A 120 -10.17 -7.65 -13.32
N ASP A 121 -9.98 -8.54 -14.28
CA ASP A 121 -9.15 -8.28 -15.46
C ASP A 121 -9.68 -7.11 -16.32
N LYS A 122 -10.99 -6.82 -16.22
CA LYS A 122 -11.65 -5.70 -16.89
C LYS A 122 -11.30 -4.34 -16.27
N ASP A 123 -11.00 -4.33 -14.97
CA ASP A 123 -10.71 -3.13 -14.20
C ASP A 123 -9.21 -2.86 -14.10
N ILE A 124 -8.37 -3.86 -14.38
CA ILE A 124 -6.92 -3.74 -14.36
C ILE A 124 -6.38 -3.09 -15.63
N LEU A 125 -5.64 -2.00 -15.45
CA LEU A 125 -4.88 -1.30 -16.47
C LEU A 125 -3.38 -1.43 -16.23
N ILE A 126 -2.61 -1.32 -17.32
CA ILE A 126 -1.15 -1.23 -17.28
C ILE A 126 -0.80 0.03 -18.06
N ALA A 127 -0.56 1.13 -17.34
CA ALA A 127 -0.12 2.39 -17.94
C ALA A 127 1.41 2.55 -17.78
N PRO A 128 2.06 3.42 -18.57
CA PRO A 128 3.45 3.78 -18.32
C PRO A 128 3.60 4.41 -16.92
N VAL A 129 4.78 4.23 -16.34
CA VAL A 129 5.10 4.75 -15.00
C VAL A 129 5.01 6.27 -14.97
N ASN A 130 4.24 6.79 -14.02
CA ASN A 130 4.15 8.21 -13.74
C ASN A 130 5.09 8.58 -12.59
N LYS A 131 6.19 9.27 -12.93
CA LYS A 131 7.23 9.67 -11.97
C LYS A 131 6.68 10.55 -10.83
N SER A 132 5.68 11.39 -11.11
CA SER A 132 5.06 12.26 -10.10
C SER A 132 4.33 11.45 -9.03
N LEU A 133 3.68 10.34 -9.40
CA LEU A 133 2.99 9.47 -8.45
C LEU A 133 3.97 8.64 -7.62
N GLN A 134 5.08 8.20 -8.21
CA GLN A 134 6.12 7.45 -7.50
C GLN A 134 6.77 8.26 -6.38
N GLN A 135 6.91 9.57 -6.54
CA GLN A 135 7.43 10.47 -5.50
C GLN A 135 6.57 10.42 -4.22
N PHE A 136 5.25 10.27 -4.35
CA PHE A 136 4.36 10.13 -3.19
C PHE A 136 4.50 8.74 -2.54
N LYS A 137 4.75 7.68 -3.32
CA LYS A 137 5.00 6.34 -2.79
C LYS A 137 6.24 6.30 -1.90
N THR A 138 7.33 6.95 -2.33
CA THR A 138 8.59 6.98 -1.57
C THR A 138 8.54 7.95 -0.39
N SER A 139 7.92 9.12 -0.56
CA SER A 139 7.89 10.15 0.50
C SER A 139 6.97 9.84 1.67
N GLN A 140 5.88 9.06 1.47
CA GLN A 140 5.00 8.68 2.59
C GLN A 140 5.67 7.67 3.54
N ILE A 141 6.56 6.82 3.03
CA ILE A 141 7.38 5.90 3.84
C ILE A 141 8.37 6.71 4.68
N CYS A 142 8.94 7.79 4.13
CA CYS A 142 9.89 8.65 4.85
C CYS A 142 9.30 9.42 6.04
N LYS A 143 7.97 9.52 6.18
CA LYS A 143 7.38 10.24 7.34
C LYS A 143 7.43 9.42 8.64
N TYR A 144 7.41 8.09 8.55
CA TYR A 144 7.31 7.22 9.72
C TYR A 144 8.51 6.28 9.88
N GLU A 145 9.25 5.97 8.82
CA GLU A 145 10.45 5.12 8.90
C GLU A 145 11.75 5.92 8.98
N CYS A 146 11.81 7.12 8.40
CA CYS A 146 12.99 7.97 8.49
C CYS A 146 12.93 8.81 9.76
N GLY A 147 13.19 8.18 10.90
CA GLY A 147 13.50 8.89 12.14
C GLY A 147 14.63 9.90 11.92
N ASN A 148 14.27 11.16 11.70
CA ASN A 148 15.12 12.35 11.73
C ASN A 148 16.41 12.38 10.87
N ARG A 149 16.64 11.46 9.92
CA ARG A 149 17.96 11.33 9.26
C ARG A 149 18.06 11.21 7.74
N ALA A 150 16.97 11.29 6.98
CA ALA A 150 17.10 11.19 5.52
C ALA A 150 16.50 12.41 4.82
N SER A 151 17.34 13.28 4.28
CA SER A 151 16.97 13.96 3.04
C SER A 151 16.59 12.86 2.05
N SER A 152 15.38 12.92 1.48
CA SER A 152 15.00 11.95 0.47
C SER A 152 15.98 12.09 -0.70
N ALA A 153 16.52 10.99 -1.22
CA ALA A 153 17.43 11.01 -2.37
C ALA A 153 16.87 11.84 -3.54
N TYR A 154 15.54 11.87 -3.68
CA TYR A 154 14.83 12.73 -4.61
C TYR A 154 15.04 14.23 -4.38
N ARG A 155 15.06 14.69 -3.12
CA ARG A 155 15.38 16.09 -2.78
C ARG A 155 16.83 16.40 -3.14
N ASP A 156 17.74 15.47 -2.91
CA ASP A 156 19.16 15.63 -3.23
C ASP A 156 19.40 15.65 -4.76
N GLU A 157 18.64 14.88 -5.53
CA GLU A 157 18.61 14.95 -7.00
C GLU A 157 18.05 16.29 -7.51
N GLN A 158 16.96 16.80 -6.92
CA GLN A 158 16.45 18.13 -7.27
C GLN A 158 17.45 19.24 -6.94
N ILE A 159 18.14 19.15 -5.79
CA ILE A 159 19.17 20.11 -5.41
C ILE A 159 20.36 20.05 -6.39
N LYS A 160 20.79 18.84 -6.80
CA LYS A 160 21.84 18.67 -7.81
C LYS A 160 21.47 19.27 -9.15
N GLY A 161 20.23 19.08 -9.62
CA GLY A 161 19.75 19.68 -10.87
C GLY A 161 19.85 21.21 -10.88
N ILE A 162 19.39 21.85 -9.80
CA ILE A 162 19.47 23.32 -9.64
C ILE A 162 20.93 23.78 -9.55
N GLN A 163 21.80 23.01 -8.90
CA GLN A 163 23.23 23.35 -8.80
C GLN A 163 23.97 23.18 -10.13
N SER A 164 23.58 22.23 -10.98
CA SER A 164 24.17 22.04 -12.31
C SER A 164 23.75 23.12 -13.31
N GLU A 165 22.53 23.66 -13.23
CA GLU A 165 22.09 24.77 -14.09
C GLU A 165 22.79 26.10 -13.77
N ARG A 166 23.36 26.24 -12.56
CA ARG A 166 24.07 27.45 -12.12
C ARG A 166 25.55 27.46 -12.48
N ARG A 167 26.09 26.40 -13.08
CA ARG A 167 27.48 26.32 -13.55
C ARG A 167 27.54 26.46 -15.05
#